data_AF-A0A7C3FF35-F1
#
_entry.id   AF-A0A7C3FF35-F1
#
_cell.length_a   1.000
_cell.length_b   1.000
_cell.length_c   1.000
_cell.angle_alpha   90.00
_cell.angle_beta   90.00
_cell.angle_gamma   90.00
#
_symmetry.space_group_name_H-M   'P 1'
#
loop_
_entity.id
_entity.type
_entity.pdbx_description
1 polymer ?
#
loop_
_entity_poly.entity_id
_entity_poly.type
_entity_poly.pdbx_seq_one_letter_code
_entity_poly.pdbx_strand_id
1 'polypeptide(L)'
;QRHFNFEETSLPTVVDRHGDEELKSSLQSIFLEHVDLRNRLAHSKKHAEELVTGSMARHRWEASAHDMRAYISHTRKLLEAHAEIEQELLHELRRRLKK
;
A
#
# COMPACT_ATOMS: atom_id res chain seq x y z
N GLN A 1 -1.41 -0.04 -8.01
CA GLN A 1 -1.89 1.11 -8.83
C GLN A 1 -3.37 0.91 -9.18
N ARG A 2 -3.76 -0.06 -10.02
CA ARG A 2 -5.20 -0.27 -10.36
C ARG A 2 -6.11 -0.57 -9.16
N HIS A 3 -5.65 -1.39 -8.22
CA HIS A 3 -6.36 -1.71 -6.97
C HIS A 3 -6.68 -0.46 -6.15
N PHE A 4 -5.65 0.25 -5.67
CA PHE A 4 -5.82 1.51 -4.93
C PHE A 4 -6.73 2.52 -5.63
N ASN A 5 -6.58 2.70 -6.95
CA ASN A 5 -7.43 3.61 -7.71
C ASN A 5 -8.90 3.16 -7.71
N PHE A 6 -9.15 1.86 -7.72
CA PHE A 6 -10.50 1.31 -7.62
C PHE A 6 -11.10 1.55 -6.23
N GLU A 7 -10.36 1.30 -5.14
CA GLU A 7 -10.84 1.64 -3.79
C GLU A 7 -11.16 3.14 -3.67
N GLU A 8 -10.21 3.99 -4.06
CA GLU A 8 -10.28 5.45 -3.93
C GLU A 8 -11.43 6.07 -4.72
N THR A 9 -11.92 5.40 -5.75
CA THR A 9 -13.04 5.87 -6.57
C THR A 9 -14.37 5.24 -6.18
N SER A 10 -14.37 3.97 -5.78
CA SER A 10 -15.60 3.20 -5.60
C SER A 10 -16.10 3.21 -4.15
N LEU A 11 -15.19 3.13 -3.17
CA LEU A 11 -15.55 3.02 -1.76
C LEU A 11 -16.13 4.31 -1.14
N PRO A 12 -15.65 5.53 -1.47
CA PRO A 12 -16.15 6.74 -0.84
C PRO A 12 -17.66 6.91 -0.96
N THR A 13 -18.22 6.65 -2.15
CA THR A 13 -19.67 6.79 -2.38
C THR A 13 -20.50 5.89 -1.46
N VAL A 14 -20.02 4.70 -1.15
CA VAL A 14 -20.73 3.74 -0.30
C VAL A 14 -20.56 4.09 1.17
N VAL A 15 -19.33 4.45 1.58
CA VAL A 15 -19.01 4.86 2.95
C VAL A 15 -19.69 6.18 3.32
N ASP A 16 -19.84 7.13 2.39
CA ASP A 16 -20.56 8.38 2.64
C ASP A 16 -22.06 8.14 2.90
N ARG A 17 -22.66 7.13 2.25
CA ARG A 17 -24.09 6.83 2.36
C ARG A 17 -24.43 5.95 3.56
N HIS A 18 -23.54 5.02 3.92
CA HIS A 18 -23.83 3.94 4.87
C HIS A 18 -22.84 3.85 6.02
N GLY A 19 -21.73 4.58 5.97
CA GLY A 19 -20.72 4.64 7.01
C GLY A 19 -21.03 5.69 8.06
N ASP A 20 -20.52 5.46 9.27
CA ASP A 20 -20.40 6.48 10.29
C ASP A 20 -19.04 7.19 10.21
N GLU A 21 -18.79 8.11 11.14
CA GLU A 21 -17.54 8.85 11.22
C GLU A 21 -16.33 7.94 11.47
N GLU A 22 -16.51 6.81 12.16
CA GLU A 22 -15.46 5.81 12.35
C GLU A 22 -15.07 5.17 11.01
N LEU A 23 -16.02 4.68 10.22
CA LEU A 23 -15.74 4.10 8.91
C LEU A 23 -15.13 5.11 7.93
N LYS A 24 -15.59 6.36 7.96
CA LYS A 24 -15.00 7.44 7.14
C LYS A 24 -13.54 7.68 7.51
N SER A 25 -13.23 7.76 8.81
CA SER A 25 -11.87 7.94 9.32
C SER A 25 -10.95 6.77 8.95
N SER A 26 -11.45 5.54 9.09
CA SER A 26 -10.71 4.33 8.70
C SER A 26 -10.44 4.31 7.19
N LEU A 27 -11.42 4.68 6.35
CA LEU A 27 -11.21 4.78 4.91
C LEU A 27 -10.17 5.84 4.53
N GLN A 28 -10.20 7.01 5.19
CA GLN A 28 -9.19 8.05 4.98
C GLN A 28 -7.78 7.58 5.37
N SER A 29 -7.67 6.80 6.45
CA SER A 29 -6.39 6.22 6.89
C SER A 29 -5.82 5.26 5.83
N ILE A 30 -6.66 4.38 5.27
CA ILE A 30 -6.30 3.49 4.15
C ILE A 30 -5.77 4.29 2.95
N PHE A 31 -6.42 5.41 2.60
CA PHE A 31 -5.96 6.23 1.48
C PHE A 31 -4.61 6.92 1.74
N LEU A 32 -4.33 7.31 2.98
CA LEU A 32 -3.00 7.81 3.35
C LEU A 32 -1.94 6.71 3.24
N GLU A 33 -2.27 5.48 3.64
CA GLU A 33 -1.38 4.32 3.46
C GLU A 33 -1.12 4.03 1.98
N HIS A 34 -2.10 4.21 1.09
CA HIS A 34 -1.87 4.07 -0.35
C HIS A 34 -0.78 5.03 -0.87
N VAL A 35 -0.72 6.25 -0.35
CA VAL A 35 0.31 7.23 -0.74
C VAL A 35 1.69 6.73 -0.34
N ASP A 36 1.85 6.26 0.90
CA ASP A 36 3.13 5.70 1.38
C ASP A 36 3.53 4.46 0.57
N LEU A 37 2.60 3.52 0.36
CA LEU A 37 2.84 2.30 -0.40
C LEU A 37 3.21 2.60 -1.87
N ARG A 38 2.56 3.56 -2.53
CA ARG A 38 2.93 4.00 -3.88
C ARG A 38 4.36 4.56 -3.91
N ASN A 39 4.72 5.39 -2.94
CA ASN A 39 6.07 5.96 -2.84
C ASN A 39 7.13 4.87 -2.64
N ARG A 40 6.86 3.89 -1.76
CA ARG A 40 7.77 2.77 -1.51
C ARG A 40 7.97 1.88 -2.73
N LEU A 41 6.89 1.60 -3.47
CA LEU A 41 6.97 0.83 -4.71
C LEU A 41 7.74 1.57 -5.80
N ALA A 42 7.53 2.89 -5.93
CA ALA A 42 8.28 3.73 -6.86
C ALA A 42 9.78 3.76 -6.51
N HIS A 43 10.12 3.95 -5.23
CA HIS A 43 11.50 3.89 -4.74
C HIS A 43 12.15 2.53 -5.02
N SER A 44 11.44 1.44 -4.73
CA SER A 44 11.92 0.08 -5.01
C SER A 44 12.17 -0.14 -6.49
N LYS A 45 11.27 0.34 -7.37
CA LYS A 45 11.45 0.23 -8.82
C LYS A 45 12.70 0.96 -9.29
N LYS A 46 12.90 2.21 -8.85
CA LYS A 46 14.08 3.00 -9.20
C LYS A 46 15.38 2.32 -8.75
N HIS A 47 15.40 1.81 -7.52
CA HIS A 47 16.57 1.11 -7.00
C HIS A 47 16.85 -0.19 -7.78
N ALA A 48 15.80 -0.91 -8.21
CA ALA A 48 15.94 -2.10 -9.05
C ALA A 48 16.61 -1.75 -10.38
N GLU A 49 16.14 -0.68 -11.02
CA GLU A 49 16.68 -0.16 -12.27
C GLU A 49 18.17 0.20 -12.14
N GLU A 50 18.56 0.85 -11.04
CA GLU A 50 19.95 1.19 -10.74
C GLU A 50 20.85 -0.07 -10.63
N LEU A 51 20.39 -1.10 -9.91
CA LEU A 51 21.13 -2.35 -9.74
C LEU A 51 21.33 -3.12 -11.04
N VAL A 52 20.36 -3.09 -11.96
CA VAL A 52 20.48 -3.81 -13.25
C VAL A 52 21.31 -3.07 -14.28
N THR A 53 21.61 -1.77 -14.09
CA THR A 53 22.46 -1.01 -15.03
C THR A 53 23.90 -1.53 -15.09
N GLY A 54 24.36 -2.30 -14.10
CA GLY A 54 25.71 -2.87 -14.06
C GLY A 54 26.84 -1.84 -13.90
N SER A 55 26.52 -0.57 -13.68
CA SER A 55 27.48 0.53 -13.55
C SER A 55 28.19 0.58 -12.18
N MET A 56 27.71 -0.20 -11.21
CA MET A 56 28.22 -0.19 -9.83
C MET A 56 29.41 -1.13 -9.67
N ALA A 57 30.40 -0.70 -8.88
CA ALA A 57 31.44 -1.59 -8.38
C ALA A 57 30.80 -2.71 -7.53
N ARG A 58 31.32 -3.93 -7.64
CA ARG A 58 30.74 -5.14 -7.02
C ARG A 58 30.35 -4.97 -5.55
N HIS A 59 31.25 -4.45 -4.71
CA HIS A 59 30.98 -4.26 -3.29
C HIS A 59 29.82 -3.28 -3.01
N ARG A 60 29.68 -2.23 -3.83
CA ARG A 60 28.55 -1.30 -3.76
C ARG A 60 27.27 -1.96 -4.22
N TRP A 61 27.35 -2.74 -5.29
CA TRP A 61 26.20 -3.51 -5.78
C TRP A 61 25.69 -4.49 -4.72
N GLU A 62 26.57 -5.25 -4.08
CA GLU A 62 26.21 -6.23 -3.05
C GLU A 62 25.56 -5.56 -1.84
N ALA A 63 26.11 -4.44 -1.36
CA ALA A 63 25.51 -3.66 -0.29
C ALA A 63 24.13 -3.10 -0.66
N SER A 64 24.02 -2.44 -1.83
CA SER A 64 22.75 -1.90 -2.32
C SER A 64 21.68 -2.98 -2.54
N ALA A 65 22.07 -4.15 -3.06
CA ALA A 65 21.16 -5.28 -3.22
C ALA A 65 20.65 -5.82 -1.87
N HIS A 66 21.51 -5.87 -0.85
CA HIS A 66 21.13 -6.27 0.49
C HIS A 66 20.13 -5.28 1.11
N ASP A 67 20.39 -3.98 1.01
CA ASP A 67 19.52 -2.92 1.50
C ASP A 67 18.16 -2.95 0.78
N MET A 68 18.18 -3.15 -0.54
CA MET A 68 16.96 -3.28 -1.34
C MET A 68 16.12 -4.48 -0.89
N ARG A 69 16.76 -5.63 -0.61
CA ARG A 69 16.06 -6.81 -0.11
C ARG A 69 15.38 -6.55 1.23
N ALA A 70 16.07 -5.87 2.16
CA ALA A 70 15.50 -5.49 3.44
C ALA A 70 14.30 -4.54 3.26
N TYR A 71 14.45 -3.54 2.38
CA TYR A 71 13.41 -2.57 2.06
C TYR A 71 12.16 -3.22 1.45
N ILE A 72 12.32 -4.11 0.47
CA ILE A 72 11.21 -4.87 -0.13
C ILE A 72 10.54 -5.75 0.93
N SER A 73 11.32 -6.44 1.74
CA SER A 73 10.79 -7.32 2.79
C SER A 73 9.94 -6.54 3.79
N HIS A 74 10.35 -5.32 4.15
CA HIS A 74 9.56 -4.44 5.00
C HIS A 74 8.32 -3.89 4.29
N THR A 75 8.44 -3.48 3.02
CA THR A 75 7.31 -3.02 2.20
C THR A 75 6.24 -4.11 2.06
N ARG A 76 6.63 -5.39 1.95
CA ARG A 76 5.70 -6.52 1.96
C ARG A 76 4.89 -6.59 3.26
N LYS A 77 5.54 -6.44 4.42
CA LYS A 77 4.85 -6.44 5.72
C LYS A 77 3.85 -5.29 5.85
N LEU A 78 4.17 -4.12 5.27
CA LEU A 78 3.24 -2.99 5.24
C LEU A 78 2.03 -3.28 4.35
N LEU A 79 2.23 -3.93 3.19
CA LEU A 79 1.13 -4.39 2.35
C LEU A 79 0.25 -5.43 3.05
N GLU A 80 0.86 -6.36 3.80
CA GLU A 80 0.14 -7.37 4.59
C GLU A 80 -0.75 -6.68 5.65
N ALA A 81 -0.19 -5.77 6.45
CA ALA A 81 -0.93 -5.02 7.45
C ALA A 81 -2.04 -4.14 6.85
N HIS A 82 -1.75 -3.49 5.73
CA HIS A 82 -2.73 -2.70 4.98
C HIS A 82 -3.93 -3.55 4.54
N ALA A 83 -3.67 -4.73 3.96
CA ALA A 83 -4.73 -5.64 3.52
C ALA A 83 -5.58 -6.17 4.68
N GLU A 84 -4.99 -6.35 5.87
CA GLU A 84 -5.74 -6.71 7.09
C GLU A 84 -6.72 -5.60 7.49
N ILE A 85 -6.28 -4.34 7.47
CA ILE A 85 -7.12 -3.17 7.77
C ILE A 85 -8.24 -3.01 6.73
N GLU A 86 -7.92 -3.14 5.44
CA GLU A 86 -8.92 -3.12 4.36
C GLU A 86 -9.96 -4.22 4.55
N GLN A 87 -9.53 -5.43 4.92
CA GLN A 87 -10.42 -6.55 5.15
C GLN A 87 -11.39 -6.25 6.30
N GLU A 88 -10.91 -5.70 7.42
CA GLU A 88 -11.76 -5.31 8.55
C GLU A 88 -12.80 -4.25 8.15
N LEU A 89 -12.35 -3.20 7.44
CA LEU A 89 -13.23 -2.14 6.95
C LEU A 89 -14.32 -2.69 6.02
N LEU A 90 -13.96 -3.52 5.06
CA LEU A 90 -14.91 -4.10 4.10
C LEU A 90 -15.90 -5.07 4.79
N HIS A 91 -15.46 -5.79 5.82
CA HIS A 91 -16.36 -6.62 6.63
C HIS A 91 -17.37 -5.78 7.43
N GLU A 92 -16.93 -4.68 8.04
CA GLU A 92 -17.82 -3.75 8.74
C GLU A 92 -18.81 -3.09 7.77
N LEU A 93 -18.35 -2.57 6.63
CA LEU A 93 -19.21 -1.99 5.61
C LEU A 93 -20.27 -2.99 5.12
N ARG A 94 -19.86 -4.23 4.86
CA ARG A 94 -20.78 -5.31 4.46
C ARG A 94 -21.82 -5.63 5.52
N ARG A 95 -21.45 -5.60 6.81
CA ARG A 95 -22.40 -5.80 7.92
C ARG A 95 -23.45 -4.70 7.96
N ARG A 96 -23.08 -3.46 7.67
CA ARG A 96 -24.01 -2.32 7.65
C ARG A 96 -24.94 -2.33 6.45
N LEU A 97 -24.45 -2.71 5.27
CA LEU A 97 -25.27 -2.82 4.06
C LEU A 97 -26.34 -3.92 4.11
N LYS A 98 -26.19 -4.90 5.01
CA LYS A 98 -27.17 -5.98 5.23
C LYS A 98 -28.24 -5.64 6.28
N LYS A 99 -28.09 -4.53 7.01
CA LYS A 99 -29.08 -4.03 7.96
C LYS A 99 -30.03 -3.08 7.23
#